data_AF-A0A932HCT1-F1
#
_entry.id   AF-A0A932HCT1-F1
#
_cell.length_a   1.000
_cell.length_b   1.000
_cell.length_c   1.000
_cell.angle_alpha   90.00
_cell.angle_beta   90.00
_cell.angle_gamma   90.00
#
_symmetry.space_group_name_H-M   'P 1'
#
loop_
_entity.id
_entity.type
_entity.pdbx_description
1 polymer ?
#
loop_
_entity_poly.entity_id
_entity_poly.type
_entity_poly.pdbx_seq_one_letter_code
_entity_poly.pdbx_strand_id
1 'polypeptide(L)'
;LIAGFPGDTLAEVEDSVDFVIGAFAGQPGATFVLNRFALFPDTPVLARPAAFGIESVACAGDMPAAYGYTLIESLRAAHDEVLENIPRLQRKLYRALGWEALAAAPHTQAAIDLYFNSGHGAIMKANGAGALLNAGRTVYSGAAAGS
;
A
#
# COMPACT_ATOMS: atom_id res chain seq x y z
N LEU A 1 2.71 2.97 9.27
CA LEU A 1 2.78 4.06 8.27
C LEU A 1 1.80 3.75 7.14
N ILE A 2 1.13 4.76 6.61
CA ILE A 2 0.34 4.66 5.39
C ILE A 2 1.02 5.55 4.36
N ALA A 3 1.26 5.04 3.16
CA ALA A 3 1.87 5.76 2.04
C ALA A 3 0.88 5.87 0.88
N GLY A 4 0.89 7.03 0.22
CA GLY A 4 0.04 7.30 -0.93
C GLY A 4 -1.35 7.77 -0.52
N PHE A 5 -1.48 8.40 0.65
CA PHE A 5 -2.68 9.16 0.96
C PHE A 5 -2.86 10.27 -0.09
N PRO A 6 -4.10 10.65 -0.46
CA PRO A 6 -4.30 11.72 -1.42
C PRO A 6 -3.63 13.03 -0.97
N GLY A 7 -2.67 13.52 -1.76
CA GLY A 7 -1.87 14.70 -1.43
C GLY A 7 -0.46 14.39 -0.90
N ASP A 8 -0.16 13.14 -0.55
CA ASP A 8 1.19 12.74 -0.17
C ASP A 8 2.19 13.00 -1.30
N THR A 9 3.34 13.53 -0.93
CA THR A 9 4.53 13.56 -1.79
C THR A 9 5.52 12.48 -1.38
N LEU A 10 6.41 12.08 -2.31
CA LEU A 10 7.48 11.12 -1.99
C LEU A 10 8.35 11.60 -0.82
N ALA A 11 8.67 12.90 -0.78
CA ALA A 11 9.49 13.49 0.26
C ALA A 11 8.85 13.35 1.66
N GLU A 12 7.55 13.62 1.81
CA GLU A 12 6.85 13.49 3.10
C GLU A 12 6.80 12.04 3.59
N VAL A 13 6.65 11.08 2.66
CA VAL A 13 6.69 9.66 2.99
C VAL A 13 8.10 9.22 3.38
N GLU A 14 9.14 9.74 2.71
CA GLU A 14 10.55 9.51 3.07
C GLU A 14 10.87 10.06 4.46
N ASP A 15 10.43 11.29 4.77
CA ASP A 15 10.60 11.90 6.08
C ASP A 15 9.90 11.08 7.17
N SER A 16 8.70 10.56 6.87
CA SER A 16 7.97 9.69 7.79
C SER A 16 8.69 8.35 8.02
N VAL A 17 9.32 7.79 6.99
CA VAL A 17 10.17 6.59 7.10
C VAL A 17 11.39 6.88 7.96
N ASP A 18 12.07 8.01 7.74
CA ASP A 18 13.24 8.41 8.52
C ASP A 18 12.89 8.70 9.98
N PHE A 19 11.73 9.29 10.23
CA PHE A 19 11.19 9.42 11.58
C PHE A 19 11.03 8.07 12.27
N VAL A 20 10.43 7.07 11.60
CA VAL A 20 10.27 5.72 12.16
C VAL A 20 11.64 5.08 12.46
N ILE A 21 12.59 5.18 11.53
CA ILE A 21 13.96 4.68 11.73
C ILE A 21 14.60 5.32 12.97
N GLY A 22 14.49 6.65 13.10
CA GLY A 22 15.02 7.39 14.23
C GLY A 22 14.34 7.03 15.56
N ALA A 23 13.01 6.86 15.56
CA ALA A 23 12.22 6.52 16.75
C ALA A 23 12.58 5.14 17.31
N PHE A 24 12.97 4.20 16.45
CA PHE A 24 13.41 2.85 16.84
C PHE A 24 14.93 2.67 16.81
N ALA A 25 15.69 3.77 16.78
CA ALA A 25 17.15 3.70 16.81
C ALA A 25 17.62 2.92 18.05
N GLY A 26 18.41 1.87 17.84
CA GLY A 26 18.91 1.01 18.91
C GLY A 26 17.95 -0.11 19.37
N GLN A 27 16.81 -0.30 18.69
CA GLN A 27 15.93 -1.46 18.90
C GLN A 27 15.90 -2.37 17.65
N PRO A 28 16.88 -3.28 17.49
CA PRO A 28 16.87 -4.25 16.39
C PRO A 28 15.63 -5.12 16.42
N GLY A 29 15.05 -5.41 15.25
CA GLY A 29 13.85 -6.23 15.12
C GLY A 29 12.55 -5.50 15.49
N ALA A 30 12.57 -4.17 15.61
CA ALA A 30 11.34 -3.40 15.79
C ALA A 30 10.37 -3.66 14.63
N THR A 31 9.13 -4.05 14.95
CA THR A 31 8.08 -4.36 13.98
C THR A 31 7.46 -3.06 13.45
N PHE A 32 7.32 -2.97 12.14
CA PHE A 32 6.69 -1.85 11.46
C PHE A 32 5.74 -2.33 10.36
N VAL A 33 4.84 -1.46 9.90
CA VAL A 33 4.03 -1.74 8.71
C VAL A 33 4.02 -0.50 7.83
N LEU A 34 4.34 -0.67 6.55
CA LEU A 34 4.20 0.34 5.51
C LEU A 34 3.06 -0.07 4.58
N ASN A 35 1.85 0.41 4.87
CA ASN A 35 0.67 0.10 4.07
C ASN A 35 0.52 1.10 2.92
N ARG A 36 0.12 0.62 1.76
CA ARG A 36 -0.47 1.49 0.74
C ARG A 36 -1.81 2.02 1.25
N PHE A 37 -2.13 3.28 0.94
CA PHE A 37 -3.45 3.84 1.19
C PHE A 37 -4.53 3.05 0.44
N ALA A 38 -5.56 2.65 1.18
CA ALA A 38 -6.77 2.02 0.69
C ALA A 38 -7.98 2.81 1.18
N LEU A 39 -8.97 2.99 0.30
CA LEU A 39 -10.21 3.68 0.65
C LEU A 39 -11.16 2.68 1.33
N PHE A 40 -11.36 2.81 2.64
CA PHE A 40 -12.22 1.92 3.41
C PHE A 40 -13.67 2.43 3.51
N PRO A 41 -14.64 1.52 3.65
CA PRO A 41 -16.01 1.87 4.04
C PRO A 41 -16.05 2.66 5.36
N ASP A 42 -17.09 3.48 5.50
CA ASP A 42 -17.38 4.24 6.72
C ASP A 42 -16.25 5.17 7.19
N THR A 43 -15.36 5.58 6.29
CA THR A 43 -14.30 6.55 6.58
C THR A 43 -14.70 7.98 6.20
N PRO A 44 -14.14 9.00 6.87
CA PRO A 44 -14.33 10.40 6.47
C PRO A 44 -13.90 10.69 5.02
N VAL A 45 -12.92 9.93 4.51
CA VAL A 45 -12.44 10.04 3.13
C VAL A 45 -13.54 9.59 2.16
N LEU A 46 -14.20 8.47 2.45
CA LEU A 46 -15.33 7.98 1.65
C LEU A 46 -16.57 8.88 1.80
N ALA A 47 -16.82 9.43 2.99
CA ALA A 47 -17.97 10.31 3.22
C ALA A 47 -17.87 11.65 2.46
N ARG A 48 -16.65 12.11 2.14
CA ARG A 48 -16.38 13.38 1.46
C ARG A 48 -15.23 13.27 0.45
N PRO A 49 -15.36 12.43 -0.59
CA PRO A 49 -14.23 12.07 -1.47
C PRO A 49 -13.63 13.28 -2.18
N ALA A 50 -14.47 14.22 -2.63
CA ALA A 50 -14.02 15.43 -3.29
C ALA A 50 -13.12 16.32 -2.40
N ALA A 51 -13.31 16.31 -1.07
CA ALA A 51 -12.46 17.07 -0.15
C ALA A 51 -11.03 16.53 -0.06
N PHE A 52 -10.81 15.29 -0.52
CA PHE A 52 -9.52 14.63 -0.57
C PHE A 52 -9.03 14.45 -2.01
N GLY A 53 -9.63 15.16 -2.98
CA GLY A 53 -9.24 15.05 -4.39
C GLY A 53 -9.52 13.68 -5.00
N ILE A 54 -10.58 12.99 -4.56
CA ILE A 54 -11.06 11.75 -5.18
C ILE A 54 -12.25 12.09 -6.09
N GLU A 55 -12.13 11.76 -7.38
CA GLU A 55 -13.13 12.04 -8.42
C GLU A 55 -14.20 10.96 -8.51
N SER A 56 -13.80 9.70 -8.34
CA SER A 56 -14.73 8.57 -8.40
C SER A 56 -14.36 7.50 -7.39
N VAL A 57 -15.39 6.81 -6.90
CA VAL A 57 -15.27 5.64 -6.04
C VAL A 57 -15.99 4.48 -6.72
N ALA A 58 -15.25 3.42 -6.99
CA ALA A 58 -15.78 2.18 -7.56
C ALA A 58 -16.26 1.27 -6.42
N CYS A 59 -17.56 1.28 -6.18
CA CYS A 59 -18.22 0.35 -5.26
C CYS A 59 -18.62 -0.93 -5.99
N ALA A 60 -17.94 -2.04 -5.68
CA ALA A 60 -18.30 -3.36 -6.20
C ALA A 60 -18.60 -4.33 -5.04
N GLY A 61 -19.77 -4.97 -5.08
CA GLY A 61 -20.22 -5.96 -4.11
C GLY A 61 -20.83 -5.37 -2.83
N ASP A 62 -21.34 -6.26 -1.96
CA ASP A 62 -22.13 -5.88 -0.79
C ASP A 62 -21.29 -5.56 0.46
N MET A 63 -20.05 -6.04 0.53
CA MET A 63 -19.13 -5.84 1.67
C MET A 63 -17.66 -5.77 1.23
N PRO A 64 -17.27 -4.77 0.42
CA PRO A 64 -15.88 -4.65 -0.01
C PRO A 64 -14.98 -4.23 1.17
N ALA A 65 -13.84 -4.93 1.30
CA ALA A 65 -12.82 -4.59 2.30
C ALA A 65 -12.04 -3.31 1.94
N ALA A 66 -12.11 -2.85 0.69
CA ALA A 66 -11.60 -1.57 0.22
C ALA A 66 -12.30 -1.22 -1.11
N TYR A 67 -12.39 0.07 -1.41
CA TYR A 67 -12.94 0.59 -2.66
C TYR A 67 -11.83 1.00 -3.64
N GLY A 68 -12.08 0.73 -4.93
CA GLY A 68 -11.30 1.38 -5.98
C GLY A 68 -11.65 2.86 -6.04
N TYR A 69 -10.69 3.70 -6.41
CA TYR A 69 -10.92 5.14 -6.54
C TYR A 69 -10.05 5.73 -7.64
N THR A 70 -10.43 6.93 -8.09
CA THR A 70 -9.60 7.76 -8.97
C THR A 70 -9.35 9.11 -8.32
N LEU A 71 -8.13 9.62 -8.43
CA LEU A 71 -7.75 10.94 -7.91
C LEU A 71 -7.99 12.02 -8.97
N ILE A 72 -8.06 13.28 -8.54
CA ILE A 72 -7.96 14.42 -9.45
C ILE A 72 -6.59 14.43 -10.15
N GLU A 73 -6.56 14.96 -11.37
CA GLU A 73 -5.36 14.95 -12.22
C GLU A 73 -4.12 15.51 -11.52
N SER A 74 -4.27 16.59 -10.77
CA SER A 74 -3.17 17.26 -10.07
C SER A 74 -2.52 16.42 -8.97
N LEU A 75 -3.16 15.33 -8.51
CA LEU A 75 -2.64 14.45 -7.46
C LEU A 75 -2.12 13.11 -8.01
N ARG A 76 -2.48 12.71 -9.24
CA ARG A 76 -2.15 11.39 -9.77
C ARG A 76 -0.64 11.14 -9.82
N ALA A 77 0.12 12.08 -10.40
CA ALA A 77 1.56 11.90 -10.61
C ALA A 77 2.33 11.70 -9.29
N ALA A 78 2.05 12.54 -8.27
CA ALA A 78 2.68 12.42 -6.96
C ALA A 78 2.26 11.12 -6.24
N HIS A 79 0.99 10.75 -6.34
CA HIS A 79 0.50 9.50 -5.78
C HIS A 79 1.18 8.28 -6.42
N ASP A 80 1.24 8.22 -7.75
CA ASP A 80 1.86 7.12 -8.48
C ASP A 80 3.36 7.02 -8.15
N GLU A 81 4.07 8.15 -8.08
CA GLU A 81 5.46 8.20 -7.66
C GLU A 81 5.67 7.60 -6.25
N VAL A 82 4.81 7.94 -5.29
CA VAL A 82 4.85 7.34 -3.95
C VAL A 82 4.67 5.83 -4.02
N LEU A 83 3.67 5.35 -4.75
CA LEU A 83 3.35 3.93 -4.83
C LEU A 83 4.48 3.11 -5.47
N GLU A 84 5.08 3.61 -6.55
CA GLU A 84 6.23 2.99 -7.21
C GLU A 84 7.45 2.88 -6.27
N ASN A 85 7.56 3.80 -5.31
CA ASN A 85 8.66 3.84 -4.34
C ASN A 85 8.43 3.03 -3.07
N ILE A 86 7.21 2.57 -2.77
CA ILE A 86 6.91 1.76 -1.56
C ILE A 86 7.90 0.59 -1.37
N PRO A 87 8.23 -0.24 -2.39
CA PRO A 87 9.18 -1.35 -2.21
C PRO A 87 10.58 -0.88 -1.79
N ARG A 88 11.04 0.27 -2.31
CA ARG A 88 12.34 0.85 -1.93
C ARG A 88 12.31 1.32 -0.48
N LEU A 89 11.25 2.00 -0.07
CA LEU A 89 11.07 2.51 1.30
C LEU A 89 10.93 1.38 2.33
N GLN A 90 10.23 0.30 1.96
CA GLN A 90 10.11 -0.89 2.80
C GLN A 90 11.47 -1.57 3.01
N ARG A 91 12.30 -1.69 1.97
CA ARG A 91 13.69 -2.18 2.11
C ARG A 91 14.54 -1.26 3.00
N LYS A 92 14.39 0.06 2.88
CA LYS A 92 15.08 1.02 3.76
C LYS A 92 14.76 0.74 5.25
N LEU A 93 13.49 0.51 5.57
CA LEU A 93 13.06 0.13 6.93
C LEU A 93 13.61 -1.24 7.36
N TYR A 94 13.56 -2.26 6.50
CA TYR A 94 14.11 -3.58 6.82
C TYR A 94 15.60 -3.52 7.17
N ARG A 95 16.39 -2.79 6.37
CA ARG A 95 17.82 -2.63 6.61
C ARG A 95 18.08 -1.90 7.91
N ALA A 96 17.44 -0.74 8.10
CA ALA A 96 17.69 0.12 9.25
C ALA A 96 17.29 -0.53 10.58
N LEU A 97 16.25 -1.35 10.58
CA LEU A 97 15.73 -2.02 11.77
C LEU A 97 16.28 -3.44 11.96
N GLY A 98 17.26 -3.85 11.14
CA GLY A 98 17.98 -5.13 11.31
C GLY A 98 17.24 -6.36 10.81
N TRP A 99 16.14 -6.21 10.08
CA TRP A 99 15.38 -7.34 9.50
C TRP A 99 16.12 -8.02 8.34
N GLU A 100 16.97 -7.31 7.60
CA GLU A 100 17.80 -7.94 6.56
C GLU A 100 18.80 -8.94 7.14
N ALA A 101 19.31 -8.70 8.36
CA ALA A 101 20.19 -9.65 9.04
C ALA A 101 19.44 -10.94 9.43
N LEU A 102 18.14 -10.84 9.74
CA LEU A 102 17.28 -12.00 9.94
C LEU A 102 17.03 -12.74 8.61
N ALA A 103 16.85 -12.00 7.50
CA ALA A 103 16.63 -12.56 6.15
C ALA A 103 17.76 -13.45 5.63
N ALA A 104 18.99 -13.28 6.15
CA ALA A 104 20.16 -14.10 5.79
C ALA A 104 20.08 -15.55 6.32
N ALA A 105 19.19 -15.85 7.27
CA ALA A 105 18.92 -17.22 7.68
C ALA A 105 17.97 -17.93 6.68
N PRO A 106 18.13 -19.25 6.46
CA PRO A 106 17.26 -20.00 5.55
C PRO A 106 15.78 -19.80 5.89
N HIS A 107 14.95 -19.56 4.87
CA HIS A 107 13.49 -19.36 4.97
C HIS A 107 13.02 -18.06 5.66
N THR A 108 13.91 -17.17 6.08
CA THR A 108 13.48 -15.96 6.80
C THR A 108 12.84 -14.91 5.91
N GLN A 109 13.17 -14.84 4.61
CA GLN A 109 12.43 -13.96 3.69
C GLN A 109 10.94 -14.35 3.65
N ALA A 110 10.64 -15.65 3.56
CA ALA A 110 9.27 -16.14 3.63
C ALA A 110 8.62 -15.88 5.01
N ALA A 111 9.40 -15.93 6.10
CA ALA A 111 8.91 -15.58 7.43
C ALA A 111 8.64 -14.08 7.60
N ILE A 112 9.48 -13.21 7.03
CA ILE A 112 9.27 -11.75 6.97
C ILE A 112 8.03 -11.46 6.13
N ASP A 113 7.93 -12.08 4.95
CA ASP A 113 6.77 -11.92 4.07
C ASP A 113 5.49 -12.44 4.74
N LEU A 114 5.54 -13.58 5.44
CA LEU A 114 4.41 -14.07 6.23
C LEU A 114 4.10 -13.11 7.38
N TYR A 115 5.09 -12.66 8.14
CA TYR A 115 4.87 -11.84 9.32
C TYR A 115 4.29 -10.46 8.97
N PHE A 116 4.80 -9.81 7.93
CA PHE A 116 4.34 -8.48 7.51
C PHE A 116 3.16 -8.52 6.54
N ASN A 117 3.03 -9.55 5.69
CA ASN A 117 1.95 -9.61 4.69
C ASN A 117 0.79 -10.56 5.07
N SER A 118 0.96 -11.47 6.05
CA SER A 118 -0.13 -12.33 6.54
C SER A 118 -0.77 -11.86 7.84
N GLY A 119 -0.20 -10.85 8.50
CA GLY A 119 -0.59 -10.41 9.84
C GLY A 119 -2.01 -9.85 10.01
N HIS A 120 -2.77 -9.59 8.94
CA HIS A 120 -4.19 -9.19 9.04
C HIS A 120 -5.04 -9.80 7.90
N GLY A 121 -5.22 -11.13 7.90
CA GLY A 121 -6.45 -11.80 7.44
C GLY A 121 -6.71 -12.03 5.94
N ALA A 122 -5.90 -11.54 5.00
CA ALA A 122 -6.28 -11.59 3.57
C ALA A 122 -5.77 -12.81 2.77
N ILE A 123 -4.61 -13.40 3.10
CA ILE A 123 -3.98 -14.40 2.21
C ILE A 123 -4.57 -15.81 2.32
N MET A 124 -5.24 -16.16 3.43
CA MET A 124 -5.80 -17.51 3.58
C MET A 124 -7.01 -17.82 2.67
N LYS A 125 -7.62 -16.83 2.00
CA LYS A 125 -8.70 -17.07 1.02
C LYS A 125 -8.25 -17.15 -0.44
N ALA A 126 -7.00 -16.81 -0.77
CA ALA A 126 -6.54 -16.77 -2.17
C ALA A 126 -5.93 -18.07 -2.69
N ASN A 127 -5.56 -19.01 -1.80
CA ASN A 127 -4.93 -20.28 -2.20
C ASN A 127 -5.93 -21.43 -2.44
N GLY A 128 -7.23 -21.12 -2.51
CA GLY A 128 -8.24 -22.04 -3.04
C GLY A 128 -8.34 -21.90 -4.56
N ALA A 129 -7.41 -22.54 -5.28
CA ALA A 129 -7.41 -22.73 -6.74
C ALA A 129 -7.50 -21.44 -7.59
N GLY A 130 -6.33 -20.88 -7.97
CA GLY A 130 -6.22 -20.11 -9.22
C GLY A 130 -5.59 -18.71 -9.19
N ALA A 131 -4.87 -18.31 -8.13
CA ALA A 131 -4.31 -16.95 -8.03
C ALA A 131 -2.78 -16.94 -7.95
N LEU A 132 -2.13 -16.75 -9.10
CA LEU A 132 -0.82 -16.09 -9.21
C LEU A 132 -0.70 -15.61 -10.66
N LEU A 133 -1.39 -14.51 -10.99
CA LEU A 133 -1.21 -13.62 -12.16
C LEU A 133 -2.43 -12.67 -12.21
N ASN A 134 -2.58 -11.73 -11.27
CA ASN A 134 -3.49 -10.56 -11.43
C ASN A 134 -3.36 -9.51 -10.31
N ALA A 135 -2.12 -9.14 -9.94
CA ALA A 135 -1.87 -7.89 -9.22
C ALA A 135 -1.09 -6.97 -10.16
N GLY A 136 -1.81 -6.27 -11.05
CA GLY A 136 -1.17 -5.36 -12.00
C GLY A 136 -1.91 -5.09 -13.32
N ARG A 137 -3.10 -5.65 -13.55
CA ARG A 137 -3.89 -5.30 -14.73
C ARG A 137 -4.87 -4.19 -14.38
N THR A 138 -4.43 -2.95 -14.58
CA THR A 138 -5.31 -1.80 -14.83
C THR A 138 -6.25 -2.19 -15.97
N VAL A 139 -7.53 -2.39 -15.67
CA VAL A 139 -8.57 -2.50 -16.71
C VAL A 139 -8.85 -1.08 -17.17
N TYR A 140 -8.25 -0.68 -18.28
CA TYR A 140 -8.71 0.47 -19.05
C TYR A 140 -10.01 0.07 -19.75
N SER A 141 -11.16 0.43 -19.18
CA SER A 141 -12.42 0.42 -19.93
C SER A 141 -12.48 1.67 -20.82
N GLY A 142 -11.84 1.59 -21.98
CA GLY A 142 -12.12 2.50 -23.09
C GLY A 142 -13.33 2.00 -23.85
N ALA A 143 -14.54 2.39 -23.42
CA ALA A 143 -15.72 2.36 -24.28
C ALA A 143 -16.01 3.79 -24.72
N ALA A 144 -15.68 4.11 -25.97
CA ALA A 144 -16.26 5.24 -26.69
C ALA A 144 -16.72 4.75 -28.07
N ALA A 145 -17.96 5.11 -28.37
CA ALA A 145 -18.78 4.75 -29.51
C ALA A 145 -18.20 5.12 -30.89
N GLY A 146 -18.68 4.40 -31.92
CA GLY A 146 -19.22 5.04 -33.12
C GLY A 146 -18.41 4.87 -34.41
N SER A 147 -18.87 3.95 -35.26
CA SER A 147 -19.37 4.23 -36.62
C SER A 147 -20.05 3.00 -37.19
#